data_AF-A0A645H4D2-F1
#
_entry.id   AF-A0A645H4D2-F1
#
_cell.length_a   1.000
_cell.length_b   1.000
_cell.length_c   1.000
_cell.angle_alpha   90.00
_cell.angle_beta   90.00
_cell.angle_gamma   90.00
#
_symmetry.space_group_name_H-M   'P 1'
#
loop_
_entity.id
_entity.type
_entity.pdbx_description
1 polymer ?
#
loop_
_entity_poly.entity_id
_entity_poly.type
_entity_poly.pdbx_seq_one_letter_code
_entity_poly.pdbx_strand_id
1 'polypeptide(L)'
;MREDDEEYASVLNELFERLENRDPENLAVKQYNIFKLAAGKTAKSILISLGVRLEKFNLPQIAGVVCHDEMDFPSLGEKKVALFAIIPDNDSSLNFIIGMLYTQLFQELYYRADHVHGGRLPVHVHCVMDEFANGVTRFQLKRLGVKPKNIMKIERSFEDTMVS
;
A
#
# COMPACT_ATOMS: atom_id res chain seq x y z
N MET A 1 -8.60 40.76 -20.39
CA MET A 1 -8.07 39.50 -19.83
C MET A 1 -8.54 39.42 -18.38
N ARG A 2 -9.39 38.45 -18.06
CA ARG A 2 -9.67 38.01 -16.68
C ARG A 2 -9.49 36.49 -16.72
N GLU A 3 -8.32 36.04 -16.31
CA GLU A 3 -7.97 34.62 -16.16
C GLU A 3 -7.89 34.27 -14.67
N ASP A 4 -8.83 34.76 -13.85
CA ASP A 4 -8.82 34.58 -12.39
C ASP A 4 -10.16 34.03 -11.86
N ASP A 5 -10.92 33.30 -12.70
CA ASP A 5 -12.09 32.56 -12.20
C ASP A 5 -11.60 31.23 -11.61
N GLU A 6 -11.02 31.34 -10.42
CA GLU A 6 -10.42 30.28 -9.59
C GLU A 6 -11.47 29.46 -8.83
N GLU A 7 -12.68 29.30 -9.38
CA GLU A 7 -13.66 28.34 -8.87
C GLU A 7 -13.54 27.06 -9.70
N TYR A 8 -12.46 26.31 -9.46
CA TYR A 8 -12.25 25.00 -10.07
C TYR A 8 -13.23 24.01 -9.42
N ALA A 9 -14.53 24.13 -9.71
CA ALA A 9 -15.58 23.17 -9.38
C ALA A 9 -15.32 21.87 -10.16
N SER A 10 -14.26 21.17 -9.75
CA SER A 10 -13.77 19.95 -10.35
C SER A 10 -14.56 18.78 -9.81
N VAL A 11 -14.67 17.72 -10.61
CA VAL A 11 -15.13 16.39 -10.17
C VAL A 11 -14.44 15.98 -8.86
N LEU A 12 -13.20 16.43 -8.63
CA LEU A 12 -12.49 16.22 -7.37
C LEU A 12 -13.17 16.88 -6.16
N ASN A 13 -13.67 18.13 -6.28
CA ASN A 13 -14.38 18.79 -5.18
C ASN A 13 -15.62 17.99 -4.79
N GLU A 14 -16.42 17.57 -5.78
CA GLU A 14 -17.63 16.79 -5.54
C GLU A 14 -17.32 15.44 -4.86
N LEU A 15 -16.25 14.77 -5.28
CA LEU A 15 -15.81 13.51 -4.66
C LEU A 15 -15.40 13.71 -3.19
N PHE A 16 -14.63 14.76 -2.90
CA PHE A 16 -14.18 15.05 -1.54
C PHE A 16 -15.29 15.59 -0.65
N GLU A 17 -16.24 16.36 -1.18
CA GLU A 17 -17.44 16.79 -0.45
C GLU A 17 -18.34 15.59 -0.10
N ARG A 18 -18.52 14.65 -1.03
CA ARG A 18 -19.22 13.39 -0.73
C ARG A 18 -18.50 12.58 0.35
N LEU A 19 -17.17 12.54 0.30
CA LEU A 19 -16.37 11.84 1.31
C LEU A 19 -16.49 12.51 2.68
N GLU A 20 -16.41 13.84 2.74
CA GLU A 20 -16.57 14.64 3.96
C GLU A 20 -17.95 14.47 4.59
N ASN A 21 -19.00 14.44 3.78
CA ASN A 21 -20.36 14.16 4.27
C ASN A 21 -20.51 12.77 4.89
N ARG A 22 -19.73 11.78 4.42
CA ARG A 22 -19.78 10.41 4.93
C ARG A 22 -18.87 10.22 6.15
N ASP A 23 -17.69 10.80 6.12
CA ASP A 23 -16.65 10.68 7.14
C ASP A 23 -15.85 11.99 7.22
N PRO A 24 -16.27 12.95 8.06
CA PRO A 24 -15.60 14.24 8.19
C PRO A 24 -14.18 14.15 8.74
N GLU A 25 -13.91 13.13 9.57
CA GLU A 25 -12.60 12.94 10.21
C GLU A 25 -11.59 12.24 9.29
N ASN A 26 -12.02 11.86 8.08
CA ASN A 26 -11.18 11.17 7.12
C ASN A 26 -9.91 11.97 6.80
N LEU A 27 -8.75 11.30 6.89
CA LEU A 27 -7.47 11.94 6.61
C LEU A 27 -7.41 12.52 5.20
N ALA A 28 -8.03 11.88 4.21
CA ALA A 28 -8.03 12.36 2.83
C ALA A 28 -8.76 13.71 2.70
N VAL A 29 -9.87 13.89 3.42
CA VAL A 29 -10.61 15.17 3.47
C VAL A 29 -9.75 16.27 4.08
N LYS A 30 -9.10 15.99 5.22
CA LYS A 30 -8.20 16.95 5.89
C LYS A 30 -7.06 17.40 4.97
N GLN A 31 -6.43 16.46 4.27
CA GLN A 31 -5.34 16.80 3.33
C GLN A 31 -5.84 17.55 2.10
N TYR A 32 -7.06 17.25 1.62
CA TYR A 32 -7.66 17.99 0.52
C TYR A 32 -7.98 19.43 0.88
N ASN A 33 -8.48 19.67 2.10
CA ASN A 33 -8.74 21.02 2.60
C ASN A 33 -7.45 21.87 2.70
N ILE A 34 -6.31 21.27 3.05
CA ILE A 34 -5.00 21.93 2.98
C ILE A 34 -4.62 22.26 1.54
N PHE A 35 -4.84 21.32 0.60
CA PHE A 35 -4.58 21.55 -0.82
C PHE A 35 -5.40 22.72 -1.39
N LYS A 36 -6.66 22.91 -0.94
CA LYS A 36 -7.51 24.04 -1.35
C LYS A 36 -6.93 25.42 -0.98
N LEU A 37 -5.97 25.49 -0.04
CA LEU A 37 -5.28 26.73 0.31
C LEU A 37 -4.19 27.15 -0.69
N ALA A 38 -3.82 26.28 -1.63
CA ALA A 38 -2.77 26.56 -2.61
C ALA A 38 -3.29 27.47 -3.74
N ALA A 39 -2.49 28.47 -4.13
CA ALA A 39 -2.79 29.33 -5.28
C ALA A 39 -2.89 28.53 -6.59
N GLY A 40 -3.69 28.99 -7.56
CA GLY A 40 -4.09 28.18 -8.73
C GLY A 40 -2.94 27.63 -9.57
N LYS A 41 -1.83 28.37 -9.74
CA LYS A 41 -0.63 27.84 -10.43
C LYS A 41 0.01 26.66 -9.68
N THR A 42 0.10 26.76 -8.36
CA THR A 42 0.63 25.70 -7.49
C THR A 42 -0.31 24.51 -7.44
N ALA A 43 -1.62 24.76 -7.29
CA ALA A 43 -2.65 23.72 -7.27
C ALA A 43 -2.63 22.88 -8.56
N LYS A 44 -2.54 23.53 -9.74
CA LYS A 44 -2.40 22.84 -11.03
C LYS A 44 -1.15 21.95 -11.10
N SER A 45 0.00 22.45 -10.65
CA SER A 45 1.24 21.66 -10.62
C SER A 45 1.13 20.42 -9.70
N ILE A 46 0.48 20.57 -8.54
CA ILE A 46 0.20 19.45 -7.63
C ILE A 46 -0.69 18.41 -8.30
N LEU A 47 -1.78 18.85 -8.96
CA LEU A 47 -2.71 17.94 -9.66
C LEU A 47 -2.02 17.17 -10.79
N ILE A 48 -1.18 17.82 -11.60
CA ILE A 48 -0.40 17.15 -12.65
C ILE A 48 0.52 16.09 -12.02
N SER A 49 1.22 16.45 -10.95
CA SER A 49 2.13 15.54 -10.25
C SER A 49 1.40 14.36 -9.60
N LEU A 50 0.16 14.58 -9.14
CA LEU A 50 -0.70 13.52 -8.63
C LEU A 50 -1.17 12.60 -9.77
N GLY A 51 -1.64 13.17 -10.88
CA GLY A 51 -2.08 12.44 -12.05
C GLY A 51 -1.02 11.48 -12.59
N VAL A 52 0.22 11.95 -12.77
CA VAL A 52 1.35 11.11 -13.21
C VAL A 52 1.65 9.96 -12.23
N ARG A 53 1.49 10.19 -10.93
CA ARG A 53 1.72 9.15 -9.91
C ARG A 53 0.59 8.13 -9.86
N LEU A 54 -0.66 8.57 -10.10
CA LEU A 54 -1.84 7.72 -10.12
C LEU A 54 -2.06 7.01 -11.45
N GLU A 55 -1.41 7.45 -12.54
CA GLU A 55 -1.56 6.91 -13.89
C GLU A 55 -1.42 5.39 -13.94
N LYS A 56 -0.52 4.82 -13.12
CA LYS A 56 -0.34 3.37 -13.03
C LYS A 56 -1.63 2.65 -12.67
N PHE A 57 -2.45 3.20 -11.77
CA PHE A 57 -3.72 2.59 -11.37
C PHE A 57 -4.79 2.62 -12.47
N ASN A 58 -4.59 3.38 -13.55
CA ASN A 58 -5.50 3.38 -14.69
C ASN A 58 -5.31 2.16 -15.61
N LEU A 59 -4.23 1.39 -15.44
CA LEU A 59 -4.05 0.14 -16.18
C LEU A 59 -5.11 -0.88 -15.75
N PRO A 60 -5.93 -1.43 -16.67
CA PRO A 60 -7.04 -2.33 -16.30
C PRO A 60 -6.60 -3.53 -15.46
N GLN A 61 -5.40 -4.04 -15.71
CA GLN A 61 -4.79 -5.15 -14.96
C GLN A 61 -4.54 -4.76 -13.50
N ILE A 62 -4.04 -3.55 -13.25
CA ILE A 62 -3.78 -3.04 -11.90
C ILE A 62 -5.09 -2.69 -11.22
N ALA A 63 -5.99 -1.99 -11.92
CA ALA A 63 -7.31 -1.64 -11.43
C ALA A 63 -8.08 -2.88 -10.98
N GLY A 64 -8.02 -3.97 -11.74
CA GLY A 64 -8.66 -5.24 -11.38
C GLY A 64 -8.09 -5.90 -10.11
N VAL A 65 -6.82 -5.68 -9.78
CA VAL A 65 -6.20 -6.20 -8.56
C VAL A 65 -6.55 -5.34 -7.34
N VAL A 66 -6.70 -4.02 -7.50
CA VAL A 66 -6.92 -3.10 -6.37
C VAL A 66 -8.37 -2.70 -6.15
N CYS A 67 -9.29 -3.06 -7.05
CA CYS A 67 -10.68 -2.61 -6.99
C CYS A 67 -11.51 -3.28 -5.89
N HIS A 68 -11.18 -4.51 -5.52
CA HIS A 68 -11.89 -5.30 -4.53
C HIS A 68 -10.91 -5.83 -3.49
N ASP A 69 -11.26 -5.67 -2.21
CA ASP A 69 -10.51 -6.24 -1.11
C ASP A 69 -11.06 -7.62 -0.77
N GLU A 70 -10.34 -8.65 -1.20
CA GLU A 70 -10.60 -10.06 -0.88
C GLU A 70 -9.54 -10.64 0.07
N MET A 71 -8.58 -9.82 0.53
CA MET A 71 -7.42 -10.29 1.28
C MET A 71 -7.69 -10.34 2.78
N ASP A 72 -7.95 -11.54 3.29
CA ASP A 72 -8.07 -11.81 4.72
C ASP A 72 -6.69 -12.04 5.38
N PHE A 73 -5.89 -10.98 5.49
CA PHE A 73 -4.59 -11.04 6.19
C PHE A 73 -4.66 -11.52 7.65
N PRO A 74 -5.68 -11.12 8.46
CA PRO A 74 -5.83 -11.63 9.82
C PRO A 74 -5.76 -13.15 9.93
N SER A 75 -6.42 -13.84 8.99
CA SER A 75 -6.48 -15.30 9.00
C SER A 75 -5.12 -15.99 8.93
N LEU A 76 -4.12 -15.34 8.33
CA LEU A 76 -2.78 -15.89 8.16
C LEU A 76 -2.06 -16.11 9.50
N GLY A 77 -2.39 -15.31 10.53
CA GLY A 77 -1.86 -15.44 11.90
C GLY A 77 -2.72 -16.27 12.84
N GLU A 78 -3.98 -16.56 12.47
CA GLU A 78 -4.97 -17.22 13.35
C GLU A 78 -5.22 -18.69 12.96
N LYS A 79 -5.13 -19.03 11.68
CA LYS A 79 -5.32 -20.39 11.14
C LYS A 79 -4.29 -20.70 10.05
N LYS A 80 -4.14 -21.98 9.71
CA LYS A 80 -3.18 -22.42 8.67
C LYS A 80 -3.69 -21.99 7.29
N VAL A 81 -3.09 -20.95 6.73
CA VAL A 81 -3.38 -20.41 5.38
C VAL A 81 -2.06 -20.23 4.64
N ALA A 82 -2.09 -20.35 3.30
CA ALA A 82 -0.96 -20.09 2.43
C ALA A 82 -1.33 -19.00 1.41
N LEU A 83 -0.48 -17.98 1.30
CA LEU A 83 -0.61 -16.89 0.32
C LEU A 83 0.48 -17.05 -0.73
N PHE A 84 0.09 -17.09 -2.01
CA PHE A 84 1.02 -17.16 -3.13
C PHE A 84 0.92 -15.87 -3.94
N ALA A 85 2.02 -15.12 -4.02
CA ALA A 85 2.14 -13.94 -4.87
C ALA A 85 2.94 -14.32 -6.12
N ILE A 86 2.25 -14.51 -7.25
CA ILE A 86 2.89 -14.80 -8.53
C ILE A 86 3.21 -13.48 -9.22
N ILE A 87 4.50 -13.18 -9.35
CA ILE A 87 4.99 -11.92 -9.89
C ILE A 87 5.54 -12.19 -11.29
N PRO A 88 5.06 -11.51 -12.35
CA PRO A 88 5.63 -11.65 -13.67
C PRO A 88 7.00 -10.93 -13.76
N ASP A 89 8.04 -11.64 -14.19
CA ASP A 89 9.42 -11.13 -14.29
C ASP A 89 9.60 -10.02 -15.35
N ASN A 90 8.64 -9.90 -16.27
CA ASN A 90 8.78 -9.09 -17.48
C ASN A 90 8.59 -7.57 -17.23
N ASP A 91 8.07 -7.15 -16.06
CA ASP A 91 7.88 -5.72 -15.79
C ASP A 91 8.00 -5.32 -14.31
N SER A 92 9.06 -4.58 -14.00
CA SER A 92 9.29 -3.95 -12.70
C SER A 92 8.25 -2.86 -12.33
N SER A 93 7.39 -2.44 -13.28
CA SER A 93 6.38 -1.40 -13.08
C SER A 93 5.37 -1.75 -12.00
N LEU A 94 5.13 -3.05 -11.74
CA LEU A 94 4.18 -3.57 -10.75
C LEU A 94 4.81 -3.81 -9.37
N ASN A 95 6.12 -3.64 -9.22
CA ASN A 95 6.82 -3.90 -7.96
C ASN A 95 6.27 -3.08 -6.77
N PHE A 96 5.65 -1.92 -7.04
CA PHE A 96 5.01 -1.12 -6.00
C PHE A 96 3.78 -1.79 -5.40
N ILE A 97 3.03 -2.58 -6.18
CA ILE A 97 1.84 -3.31 -5.71
C ILE A 97 2.29 -4.39 -4.73
N ILE A 98 3.35 -5.12 -5.08
CA ILE A 98 3.94 -6.14 -4.21
C ILE A 98 4.52 -5.50 -2.94
N GLY A 99 5.21 -4.37 -3.07
CA GLY A 99 5.68 -3.61 -1.90
C GLY A 99 4.54 -3.13 -1.00
N MET A 100 3.40 -2.73 -1.58
CA MET A 100 2.19 -2.35 -0.84
C MET A 100 1.55 -3.55 -0.15
N LEU A 101 1.44 -4.69 -0.85
CA LEU A 101 0.96 -5.96 -0.33
C LEU A 101 1.74 -6.37 0.92
N TYR A 102 3.09 -6.41 0.82
CA TYR A 102 3.94 -6.75 1.96
C TYR A 102 3.79 -5.77 3.12
N THR A 103 3.67 -4.47 2.83
CA THR A 103 3.46 -3.45 3.88
C THR A 103 2.18 -3.73 4.66
N GLN A 104 1.06 -3.92 3.95
CA GLN A 104 -0.24 -4.19 4.57
C GLN A 104 -0.22 -5.52 5.34
N LEU A 105 0.33 -6.58 4.73
CA LEU A 105 0.47 -7.89 5.35
C LEU A 105 1.21 -7.81 6.69
N PHE A 106 2.40 -7.19 6.70
CA PHE A 106 3.18 -7.09 7.92
C PHE A 106 2.53 -6.18 8.95
N GLN A 107 1.96 -5.04 8.54
CA GLN A 107 1.26 -4.13 9.45
C GLN A 107 0.11 -4.83 10.16
N GLU A 108 -0.72 -5.57 9.44
CA GLU A 108 -1.85 -6.29 10.03
C GLU A 108 -1.38 -7.40 10.98
N LEU A 109 -0.40 -8.21 10.55
CA LEU A 109 0.15 -9.27 11.41
C LEU A 109 0.78 -8.74 12.70
N TYR A 110 1.49 -7.60 12.63
CA TYR A 110 2.03 -6.95 13.82
C TYR A 110 0.94 -6.36 14.70
N TYR A 111 -0.04 -5.68 14.10
CA TYR A 111 -1.18 -5.13 14.82
C TYR A 111 -1.91 -6.23 15.61
N ARG A 112 -2.20 -7.37 14.96
CA ARG A 112 -2.81 -8.56 15.57
C ARG A 112 -1.96 -9.14 16.69
N ALA A 113 -0.66 -9.30 16.46
CA ALA A 113 0.25 -9.81 17.46
C ALA A 113 0.21 -8.95 18.73
N ASP A 114 0.40 -7.63 18.61
CA ASP A 114 0.57 -6.74 19.74
C ASP A 114 -0.76 -6.38 20.43
N HIS A 115 -1.82 -6.11 19.67
CA HIS A 115 -3.07 -5.57 20.22
C HIS A 115 -4.13 -6.64 20.51
N VAL A 116 -4.11 -7.77 19.78
CA VAL A 116 -5.11 -8.84 19.95
C VAL A 116 -4.56 -10.00 20.77
N HIS A 117 -3.31 -10.40 20.53
CA HIS A 117 -2.74 -11.62 21.12
C HIS A 117 -1.61 -11.39 22.15
N GLY A 118 -1.31 -10.14 22.52
CA GLY A 118 -0.38 -9.82 23.61
C GLY A 118 1.10 -10.08 23.29
N GLY A 119 1.49 -9.91 22.03
CA GLY A 119 2.88 -9.91 21.56
C GLY A 119 3.29 -11.13 20.70
N ARG A 120 2.38 -12.06 20.41
CA ARG A 120 2.67 -13.21 19.53
C ARG A 120 1.41 -13.75 18.87
N LEU A 121 1.51 -14.12 17.59
CA LEU A 121 0.41 -14.75 16.84
C LEU A 121 0.16 -16.21 17.28
N PRO A 122 -1.10 -16.68 17.28
CA PRO A 122 -1.46 -18.08 17.54
C PRO A 122 -0.74 -19.07 16.59
N VAL A 123 -0.65 -18.71 15.31
CA VAL A 123 0.07 -19.47 14.28
C VAL A 123 1.26 -18.64 13.80
N HIS A 124 2.45 -19.24 13.82
CA HIS A 124 3.65 -18.60 13.26
C HIS A 124 3.55 -18.50 11.75
N VAL A 125 3.73 -17.28 11.22
CA VAL A 125 3.75 -17.05 9.78
C VAL A 125 5.16 -17.29 9.26
N HIS A 126 5.28 -18.09 8.19
CA HIS A 126 6.53 -18.31 7.48
C HIS A 126 6.44 -17.64 6.10
N CYS A 127 7.32 -16.69 5.84
CA CYS A 127 7.41 -16.03 4.54
C CYS A 127 8.68 -16.47 3.82
N VAL A 128 8.50 -17.11 2.67
CA VAL A 128 9.55 -17.40 1.71
C VAL A 128 9.44 -16.34 0.62
N MET A 129 10.48 -15.53 0.44
CA MET A 129 10.48 -14.41 -0.50
C MET A 129 11.80 -14.40 -1.28
N ASP A 130 11.74 -14.66 -2.60
CA ASP A 130 12.88 -14.57 -3.52
C ASP A 130 13.50 -13.16 -3.50
N GLU A 131 12.62 -12.15 -3.45
CA GLU A 131 12.98 -10.76 -3.62
C GLU A 131 13.33 -10.01 -2.33
N PHE A 132 13.54 -10.71 -1.21
CA PHE A 132 13.81 -10.06 0.09
C PHE A 132 15.07 -9.16 0.09
N ALA A 133 15.98 -9.37 -0.86
CA ALA A 133 17.18 -8.57 -1.03
C ALA A 133 16.95 -7.19 -1.68
N ASN A 134 15.78 -6.92 -2.26
CA ASN A 134 15.49 -5.67 -2.98
C ASN A 134 15.32 -4.42 -2.10
N GLY A 135 15.95 -4.35 -0.91
CA GLY A 135 16.12 -3.16 -0.05
C GLY A 135 14.84 -2.59 0.58
N VAL A 136 13.74 -2.52 -0.18
CA VAL A 136 12.41 -1.99 0.14
C VAL A 136 11.80 -2.76 1.31
N THR A 137 11.77 -4.10 1.24
CA THR A 137 11.20 -4.94 2.29
C THR A 137 11.98 -4.84 3.60
N ARG A 138 13.31 -4.75 3.53
CA ARG A 138 14.19 -4.59 4.70
C ARG A 138 14.02 -3.22 5.36
N PHE A 139 13.85 -2.17 4.56
CA PHE A 139 13.60 -0.83 5.04
C PHE A 139 12.22 -0.72 5.71
N GLN A 140 11.19 -1.33 5.11
CA GLN A 140 9.83 -1.37 5.66
C GLN A 140 9.78 -2.09 7.02
N LEU A 141 10.40 -3.27 7.14
CA LEU A 141 10.48 -3.99 8.41
C LEU A 141 11.22 -3.18 9.50
N LYS A 142 12.31 -2.49 9.13
CA LYS A 142 13.04 -1.63 10.07
C LYS A 142 12.21 -0.43 10.51
N ARG A 143 11.41 0.15 9.61
CA ARG A 143 10.51 1.27 9.90
C ARG A 143 9.39 0.88 10.87
N LEU A 144 8.95 -0.37 10.83
CA LEU A 144 7.93 -0.89 11.74
C LEU A 144 8.48 -1.18 13.15
N GLY A 145 9.80 -1.13 13.38
CA GLY A 145 10.40 -1.24 14.72
C GLY A 145 10.33 -2.63 15.37
N VAL A 146 9.83 -3.64 14.65
CA VAL A 146 9.59 -4.98 15.21
C VAL A 146 10.71 -5.95 14.85
N LYS A 147 11.06 -6.84 15.79
CA LYS A 147 11.99 -7.95 15.57
C LYS A 147 11.26 -9.12 14.92
N PRO A 148 11.59 -9.54 13.67
CA PRO A 148 10.87 -10.59 12.96
C PRO A 148 10.77 -11.90 13.76
N LYS A 149 11.84 -12.25 14.49
CA LYS A 149 12.04 -13.54 15.18
C LYS A 149 10.91 -13.99 16.13
N ASN A 150 10.06 -13.08 16.61
CA ASN A 150 8.99 -13.43 17.56
C ASN A 150 7.65 -13.74 16.90
N ILE A 151 7.43 -13.25 15.66
CA ILE A 151 6.12 -13.24 15.00
C ILE A 151 6.19 -13.97 13.65
N MET A 152 7.31 -13.87 12.95
CA MET A 152 7.47 -14.37 11.59
C MET A 152 8.91 -14.80 11.30
N LYS A 153 9.05 -15.95 10.66
CA LYS A 153 10.32 -16.34 10.06
C LYS A 153 10.31 -15.90 8.60
N ILE A 154 11.36 -15.19 8.19
CA ILE A 154 11.57 -14.80 6.79
C ILE A 154 12.79 -15.55 6.28
N GLU A 155 12.59 -16.36 5.26
CA GLU A 155 13.66 -17.07 4.55
C GLU A 155 13.80 -16.51 3.14
N ARG A 156 15.05 -16.38 2.70
CA ARG A 156 15.36 -16.08 1.31
C ARG A 156 15.43 -17.41 0.58
N SER A 157 14.62 -17.55 -0.45
CA SER A 157 14.80 -18.63 -1.41
C SER A 157 16.07 -18.33 -2.21
N PHE A 158 17.04 -19.22 -2.11
CA PHE A 158 18.17 -19.25 -3.01
C PHE A 158 17.72 -20.11 -4.19
N GLU A 159 17.56 -19.51 -5.36
CA GLU A 159 17.66 -20.29 -6.59
C GLU A 159 19.12 -20.76 -6.67
N ASP A 160 19.34 -22.03 -6.30
CA ASP A 160 20.58 -22.71 -6.64
C ASP A 160 20.76 -22.56 -8.15
N THR A 161 21.74 -21.74 -8.53
CA THR A 161 22.25 -21.71 -9.89
C THR A 161 22.88 -23.08 -10.12
N MET A 162 22.08 -24.03 -10.61
CA MET A 162 22.59 -25.26 -11.23
C MET A 162 23.35 -24.85 -12.49
N VAL A 163 24.60 -24.44 -12.31
CA VAL A 163 25.62 -24.58 -13.35
C VAL A 163 26.10 -26.02 -13.24
N SER A 164 25.58 -26.88 -14.13
CA SER A 164 26.25 -28.11 -14.56
C SER A 164 26.97 -27.85 -15.87
#